data_AF-A0A2K9NUC0-F1
#
_entry.id   AF-A0A2K9NUC0-F1
#
_cell.length_a   1.000
_cell.length_b   1.000
_cell.length_c   1.000
_cell.angle_alpha   90.00
_cell.angle_beta   90.00
_cell.angle_gamma   90.00
#
_symmetry.space_group_name_H-M   'P 1'
#
loop_
_entity.id
_entity.type
_entity.pdbx_description
1 polymer ?
#
loop_
_entity_poly.entity_id
_entity_poly.type
_entity_poly.pdbx_seq_one_letter_code
_entity_poly.pdbx_strand_id
1 'polypeptide(L)'
;MKILAVTTLSLLFSSGLMAQEEKKNVIYKYKEYEVIDLGSLEIKGQIMAPGDLTVNERERQSFKRSLLEKNNFDFENRREIENLR
;
A
#
# COMPACT_ATOMS: atom_id res chain seq x y z
N MET A 1 -52.77 -9.32 -15.09
CA MET A 1 -51.45 -9.69 -15.65
C MET A 1 -50.38 -8.64 -15.36
N LYS A 2 -50.49 -7.40 -15.85
CA LYS A 2 -49.46 -6.36 -15.65
C LYS A 2 -49.25 -5.98 -14.17
N ILE A 3 -50.33 -5.81 -13.40
CA ILE A 3 -50.26 -5.46 -11.97
C ILE A 3 -49.56 -6.57 -11.17
N LEU A 4 -49.87 -7.84 -11.49
CA LEU A 4 -49.29 -9.00 -10.81
C LEU A 4 -47.79 -9.16 -11.11
N ALA A 5 -47.36 -8.80 -12.32
CA ALA A 5 -45.95 -8.75 -12.71
C ALA A 5 -45.18 -7.59 -12.04
N VAL A 6 -45.85 -6.46 -11.81
CA VAL A 6 -45.24 -5.32 -11.09
C VAL A 6 -45.07 -5.64 -9.61
N THR A 7 -46.02 -6.34 -9.00
CA THR A 7 -45.90 -6.76 -7.58
C THR A 7 -44.82 -7.81 -7.37
N THR A 8 -44.64 -8.75 -8.30
CA THR A 8 -43.57 -9.76 -8.19
C THR A 8 -42.19 -9.15 -8.45
N LEU A 9 -42.09 -8.18 -9.36
CA LEU A 9 -40.84 -7.46 -9.62
C LEU A 9 -40.41 -6.61 -8.43
N SER A 10 -41.35 -5.94 -7.75
CA SER A 10 -41.08 -5.16 -6.53
C SER A 10 -40.51 -6.02 -5.39
N LEU A 11 -40.98 -7.27 -5.26
CA LEU A 11 -40.54 -8.19 -4.21
C LEU A 11 -39.10 -8.68 -4.39
N LEU A 12 -38.56 -8.66 -5.63
CA LEU A 12 -37.19 -9.12 -5.92
C LEU A 12 -36.12 -8.09 -5.57
N PHE A 13 -36.46 -6.80 -5.44
CA PHE A 13 -35.50 -5.74 -5.12
C PHE A 13 -35.23 -5.56 -3.62
N SER A 14 -36.00 -6.19 -2.73
CA SER A 14 -35.88 -6.02 -1.27
C SER A 14 -34.73 -6.82 -0.64
N SER A 15 -34.18 -7.82 -1.33
CA SER A 15 -33.11 -8.69 -0.82
C SER A 15 -31.72 -8.06 -0.82
N GLY A 16 -31.51 -6.94 -1.53
CA GLY A 16 -30.20 -6.27 -1.64
C GLY A 16 -29.84 -5.32 -0.49
N LEU A 17 -30.78 -5.00 0.41
CA LEU A 17 -30.56 -3.98 1.45
C LEU A 17 -29.92 -4.52 2.74
N MET A 18 -29.77 -5.84 2.89
CA MET A 18 -29.25 -6.48 4.13
C MET A 18 -27.73 -6.72 4.11
N ALA A 19 -27.02 -6.31 3.06
CA ALA A 19 -25.57 -6.57 2.88
C ALA A 19 -24.66 -5.42 3.36
N GLN A 20 -25.21 -4.39 3.99
CA GLN A 20 -24.40 -3.30 4.54
C GLN A 20 -23.91 -3.71 5.93
N GLU A 21 -22.75 -4.35 6.00
CA GLU A 21 -22.05 -4.56 7.27
C GLU A 21 -21.90 -3.20 7.97
N GLU A 22 -22.40 -3.10 9.20
CA GLU A 22 -22.13 -1.94 10.04
C GLU A 22 -20.62 -1.73 10.08
N LYS A 23 -20.17 -0.51 9.76
CA LYS A 23 -18.75 -0.14 9.85
C LYS A 23 -18.31 -0.32 11.30
N LYS A 24 -17.83 -1.52 11.65
CA LYS A 24 -17.27 -1.81 12.96
C LYS A 24 -16.20 -0.75 13.21
N ASN A 25 -16.34 -0.03 14.32
CA ASN A 25 -15.40 1.01 14.70
C ASN A 25 -14.10 0.33 15.16
N VAL A 26 -13.25 -0.04 14.20
CA VAL A 26 -11.98 -0.71 14.47
C VAL A 26 -10.99 0.35 14.97
N ILE A 27 -10.80 0.41 16.29
CA ILE A 27 -9.80 1.28 16.90
C ILE A 27 -8.45 0.56 16.87
N TYR A 28 -7.59 0.98 15.94
CA TYR A 28 -6.20 0.51 15.88
C TYR A 28 -5.41 1.17 17.01
N LYS A 29 -5.03 0.39 18.03
CA LYS A 29 -4.12 0.84 19.08
C LYS A 29 -2.70 0.41 18.74
N TYR A 30 -1.77 1.36 18.74
CA TYR A 30 -0.34 1.03 18.64
C TYR A 30 0.10 0.33 19.93
N LYS A 31 1.04 -0.62 19.79
CA LYS A 31 1.66 -1.27 20.95
C LYS A 31 2.37 -0.21 21.78
N GLU A 32 1.91 0.00 23.01
CA GLU A 32 2.57 0.90 23.96
C GLU A 32 3.91 0.31 24.42
N TYR A 33 4.85 1.17 24.81
CA TYR A 33 6.21 0.78 25.20
C TYR A 33 6.19 -0.29 26.29
N GLU A 34 6.79 -1.44 25.99
CA GLU A 34 6.93 -2.55 26.92
C GLU A 34 8.14 -2.27 27.82
N VAL A 35 7.90 -2.13 29.12
CA VAL A 35 8.99 -2.01 30.10
C VAL A 35 9.53 -3.42 30.35
N ILE A 36 10.63 -3.74 29.68
CA ILE A 36 11.33 -5.01 29.83
C ILE A 36 12.19 -4.90 31.10
N ASP A 37 11.88 -5.69 32.12
CA ASP A 37 12.74 -5.85 33.29
C ASP A 37 13.99 -6.64 32.89
N LEU A 38 15.10 -5.94 32.76
CA LEU A 38 16.39 -6.50 32.37
C LEU A 38 17.04 -7.31 33.51
N GLY A 39 16.51 -7.24 34.74
CA GLY A 39 17.04 -7.96 35.90
C GLY A 39 16.78 -9.46 35.87
N SER A 40 15.69 -9.91 35.24
CA SER A 40 15.34 -11.34 35.09
C SER A 40 15.76 -11.94 33.75
N LEU A 41 16.47 -11.16 32.92
CA LEU A 41 17.05 -11.63 31.67
C LEU A 41 18.33 -12.42 31.99
N GLU A 42 18.18 -13.55 32.68
CA GLU A 42 19.24 -14.56 32.75
C GLU A 42 19.58 -14.94 31.31
N ILE A 43 20.77 -14.52 30.89
CA ILE A 43 21.30 -14.67 29.54
C ILE A 43 21.52 -16.17 29.30
N LYS A 44 20.47 -16.88 28.87
CA LYS A 44 20.62 -18.16 28.16
C LYS A 44 21.06 -17.89 26.71
N GLY A 45 22.05 -17.03 26.54
CA GLY A 45 22.61 -16.66 25.25
C GLY A 45 24.07 -17.03 25.23
N GLN A 46 24.49 -17.86 24.28
CA GLN A 46 25.91 -17.97 23.93
C GLN A 46 26.49 -16.58 23.69
N ILE A 47 27.77 -16.39 24.01
CA ILE A 47 28.51 -15.15 23.75
C ILE A 47 28.46 -14.88 22.25
N MET A 48 27.53 -14.03 21.82
CA MET A 48 27.42 -13.59 20.44
C MET A 48 28.42 -12.46 20.23
N ALA A 49 29.27 -12.59 19.22
CA ALA A 49 30.18 -11.52 18.86
C ALA A 49 29.38 -10.36 18.25
N PRO A 50 29.83 -9.09 18.34
CA PRO A 50 29.16 -7.96 17.70
C PRO A 50 28.91 -8.15 16.19
N GLY A 51 29.67 -9.04 15.54
CA GLY A 51 29.47 -9.43 14.14
C GLY A 51 28.25 -10.34 13.88
N ASP A 52 27.72 -11.03 14.90
CA ASP A 52 26.51 -11.85 14.76
C ASP A 52 25.22 -11.00 14.79
N LEU A 53 25.32 -9.76 15.26
CA LEU A 53 24.24 -8.75 15.23
C LEU A 53 24.24 -7.94 13.93
N THR A 54 25.04 -8.33 12.93
CA THR A 54 25.13 -7.60 11.67
C THR A 54 23.77 -7.58 10.99
N VAL A 55 23.23 -6.38 10.81
CA VAL A 55 22.00 -6.17 10.05
C VAL A 55 22.30 -6.55 8.60
N ASN A 56 21.61 -7.56 8.07
CA ASN A 56 21.68 -7.92 6.65
C ASN A 56 21.59 -6.64 5.81
N GLU A 57 22.61 -6.38 5.00
CA GLU A 57 22.63 -5.22 4.11
C GLU A 57 21.38 -5.31 3.22
N ARG A 58 20.41 -4.41 3.46
CA ARG A 58 19.20 -4.38 2.65
C ARG A 58 19.63 -4.06 1.22
N GLU A 59 19.15 -4.83 0.25
CA GLU A 59 19.44 -4.55 -1.16
C GLU A 59 19.05 -3.11 -1.48
N ARG A 60 20.05 -2.29 -1.84
CA ARG A 60 19.84 -0.91 -2.23
C ARG A 60 19.17 -0.90 -3.59
N GLN A 61 17.89 -0.52 -3.64
CA GLN A 61 17.22 -0.29 -4.93
C GLN A 61 17.88 0.89 -5.65
N SER A 62 18.63 0.60 -6.71
CA SER A 62 19.15 1.64 -7.60
C SER A 62 18.06 2.02 -8.61
N PHE A 63 17.40 3.15 -8.41
CA PHE A 63 16.48 3.68 -9.40
C PHE A 63 17.28 4.27 -10.56
N LYS A 64 17.38 3.52 -11.67
CA LYS A 64 17.83 4.05 -12.96
C LYS A 64 16.57 4.39 -13.77
N ARG A 65 16.32 5.68 -14.00
CA ARG A 65 15.36 6.10 -15.03
C ARG A 65 16.14 6.35 -16.31
N SER A 66 15.69 5.80 -17.43
CA SER A 66 16.18 6.25 -18.73
C SER A 66 15.80 7.71 -18.88
N LEU A 67 16.76 8.55 -19.25
CA LEU A 67 16.43 9.89 -19.71
C LEU A 67 15.57 9.75 -20.96
N LEU A 68 14.60 10.66 -21.13
CA LEU A 68 13.88 10.79 -22.39
C LEU A 68 14.86 11.38 -23.40
N GLU A 69 15.61 10.53 -24.08
CA GLU A 69 16.48 10.94 -25.17
C GLU A 69 15.64 11.19 -26.42
N LYS A 70 15.72 12.43 -26.92
CA LYS A 70 15.16 12.78 -28.23
C LYS A 70 16.04 12.15 -29.31
N ASN A 71 15.44 11.52 -30.32
CA ASN A 71 16.19 10.84 -31.39
C ASN A 71 17.06 11.82 -32.18
N ASN A 72 16.59 13.06 -32.36
CA ASN A 72 17.35 14.15 -32.93
C ASN A 72 17.07 15.43 -32.13
N PHE A 73 17.93 15.68 -31.14
CA PHE A 73 17.77 16.78 -30.20
C PHE A 73 17.56 18.13 -30.92
N ASP A 74 18.38 18.46 -31.92
CA ASP A 74 18.33 19.77 -32.57
C ASP A 74 17.06 19.96 -33.41
N PHE A 75 16.65 18.95 -34.18
CA PHE A 75 15.45 19.02 -35.00
C PHE A 75 14.18 19.14 -34.15
N GLU A 76 14.06 18.29 -33.13
CA GLU A 76 12.86 18.26 -32.29
C GLU A 76 12.70 19.53 -31.47
N ASN A 77 13.78 20.07 -30.89
CA ASN A 77 13.73 21.33 -30.15
C ASN A 77 13.43 22.52 -31.06
N ARG A 78 13.97 22.56 -32.29
CA ARG A 78 13.65 23.62 -33.25
C ARG A 78 12.17 23.61 -33.62
N ARG A 79 11.63 22.43 -33.95
CA ARG A 79 10.21 22.25 -34.28
C ARG A 79 9.31 22.65 -33.11
N GLU A 80 9.68 22.28 -31.88
CA GLU A 80 8.93 22.69 -30.69
C GLU A 80 8.92 24.21 -30.52
N ILE A 81 10.07 24.88 -30.65
CA ILE A 81 10.17 26.34 -30.57
C ILE A 81 9.33 27.03 -31.65
N GLU A 82 9.34 26.50 -32.88
CA GLU A 82 8.52 27.01 -33.98
C GLU A 82 7.01 26.88 -33.70
N ASN A 83 6.60 25.78 -33.05
CA ASN A 83 5.21 25.52 -32.65
C ASN A 83 4.76 26.29 -31.39
N LEU A 84 5.66 27.00 -30.69
CA LEU A 84 5.30 27.85 -29.55
C LEU A 84 4.74 29.22 -29.95
N ARG A 85 4.78 29.54 -31.25
CA ARG A 85 4.18 30.75 -31.84
C ARG A 85 2.81 30.45 -32.45
#